data_AF-A0A926E833-F1
#
_entry.id   AF-A0A926E833-F1
#
_cell.length_a   1.000
_cell.length_b   1.000
_cell.length_c   1.000
_cell.angle_alpha   90.00
_cell.angle_beta   90.00
_cell.angle_gamma   90.00
#
_symmetry.space_group_name_H-M   'P 1'
#
loop_
_entity.id
_entity.type
_entity.pdbx_description
1 polymer ?
#
loop_
_entity_poly.entity_id
_entity_poly.type
_entity_poly.pdbx_seq_one_letter_code
_entity_poly.pdbx_strand_id
1 'polypeptide(L)' 'MDVIKQWVSNLFIIILALSFIEILLPDTSMGKYIKFIFSLVIMATILYPIIYLLGE' A
#
# COMPACT_ATOMS: atom_id res chain seq x y z
N MET A 1 -17.38 -9.72 8.15
CA MET A 1 -16.79 -8.45 8.62
C MET A 1 -15.31 -8.57 8.99
N ASP A 2 -14.82 -9.73 9.41
CA ASP A 2 -13.43 -9.91 9.83
C ASP A 2 -12.40 -9.70 8.71
N VAL A 3 -12.70 -10.14 7.48
CA VAL A 3 -11.80 -9.96 6.32
C VAL A 3 -11.56 -8.48 6.01
N ILE A 4 -12.63 -7.66 6.01
CA ILE A 4 -12.51 -6.21 5.78
C ILE A 4 -11.74 -5.56 6.93
N LYS A 5 -12.05 -5.92 8.18
CA LYS A 5 -11.35 -5.38 9.36
C LYS A 5 -9.85 -5.71 9.33
N GLN A 6 -9.50 -6.94 8.99
CA GLN A 6 -8.11 -7.39 8.86
C GLN A 6 -7.40 -6.69 7.69
N TRP A 7 -8.08 -6.52 6.56
CA TRP A 7 -7.55 -5.79 5.41
C TRP A 7 -7.25 -4.32 5.75
N VAL A 8 -8.19 -3.62 6.41
CA VAL A 8 -7.96 -2.23 6.87
C VAL A 8 -6.78 -2.17 7.84
N SER A 9 -6.67 -3.11 8.78
CA SER A 9 -5.54 -3.19 9.71
C SER A 9 -4.20 -3.40 8.98
N ASN A 10 -4.17 -4.24 7.95
CA ASN A 10 -2.97 -4.49 7.15
C ASN A 10 -2.58 -3.25 6.33
N LEU A 11 -3.57 -2.56 5.75
CA LEU A 11 -3.35 -1.29 5.04
C LEU A 11 -2.74 -0.23 5.96
N PHE A 12 -3.24 -0.12 7.19
CA PHE A 12 -2.69 0.82 8.17
C PHE A 12 -1.21 0.58 8.45
N ILE A 13 -0.82 -0.68 8.66
CA ILE A 13 0.59 -1.07 8.89
C ILE A 13 1.45 -0.73 7.67
N ILE A 14 0.98 -1.03 6.46
CA ILE A 14 1.71 -0.75 5.21
C ILE A 14 1.91 0.75 5.01
N ILE A 15 0.86 1.56 5.23
CA ILE A 15 0.92 3.02 5.06
C ILE A 15 1.87 3.62 6.10
N LEU A 16 1.82 3.16 7.35
CA LEU A 16 2.78 3.59 8.38
C LEU A 16 4.22 3.27 7.98
N ALA A 17 4.49 2.05 7.52
CA ALA A 17 5.82 1.67 7.04
C ALA A 17 6.27 2.53 5.86
N LEU A 18 5.37 2.82 4.90
CA LEU A 18 5.68 3.68 3.77
C LEU A 18 6.04 5.10 4.21
N SER A 19 5.37 5.63 5.22
CA SER A 19 5.65 6.96 5.75
C SER A 19 7.11 7.09 6.20
N PHE A 20 7.66 6.06 6.84
CA PHE A 20 9.09 6.02 7.19
C PHE A 20 9.98 5.90 5.96
N ILE A 21 9.61 5.07 4.99
CA ILE A 21 10.37 4.91 3.75
C ILE A 21 10.43 6.24 2.97
N GLU A 22 9.37 7.02 2.94
CA GLU A 22 9.35 8.32 2.26
C GLU A 22 10.32 9.33 2.89
N ILE A 23 10.46 9.31 4.22
CA ILE A 23 11.42 10.14 4.97
C ILE A 23 12.86 9.70 4.68
N LEU A 24 13.09 8.39 4.55
CA LEU A 24 14.41 7.82 4.30
C LEU A 24 14.85 7.95 2.83
N LEU A 25 13.90 7.95 1.89
CA LEU A 25 14.21 8.00 0.46
C LEU A 25 14.62 9.42 0.03
N PRO A 26 15.87 9.61 -0.44
CA PRO A 26 16.34 10.91 -0.90
C PRO A 26 15.61 11.31 -2.18
N ASP A 27 15.47 12.62 -2.42
CA ASP A 27 14.82 13.18 -3.62
C ASP A 27 15.73 13.10 -4.87
N THR A 28 16.08 11.86 -5.23
CA THR A 28 16.84 11.52 -6.43
C THR A 28 15.91 10.93 -7.49
N SER A 29 16.39 10.84 -8.74
CA SER A 29 15.68 10.13 -9.80
C SER A 29 15.29 8.71 -9.36
N MET A 30 16.23 7.97 -8.74
CA MET A 30 15.98 6.63 -8.20
C MET A 30 14.96 6.64 -7.06
N GLY A 31 15.05 7.60 -6.14
CA GLY A 31 14.08 7.74 -5.04
C GLY A 31 12.65 7.95 -5.53
N LYS A 32 12.46 8.72 -6.61
CA LYS A 32 11.14 8.92 -7.24
C LYS A 32 10.58 7.64 -7.85
N TYR A 33 11.40 6.83 -8.51
CA TYR A 33 10.97 5.53 -9.02
C TYR A 33 10.56 4.58 -7.91
N ILE A 34 11.30 4.53 -6.80
CA ILE A 34 10.96 3.68 -5.65
C ILE A 34 9.63 4.12 -5.02
N LYS A 35 9.42 5.43 -4.84
CA LYS A 35 8.14 5.99 -4.34
C LYS A 35 6.97 5.59 -5.26
N PHE A 36 7.18 5.62 -6.58
CA PHE A 36 6.18 5.16 -7.54
C PHE A 36 5.85 3.67 -7.37
N ILE A 37 6.85 2.79 -7.24
CA ILE A 37 6.61 1.35 -7.02
C ILE A 37 5.79 1.12 -5.74
N PHE A 38 6.11 1.80 -4.64
CA PHE A 38 5.33 1.67 -3.40
C PHE A 38 3.88 2.16 -3.56
N SER A 39 3.65 3.23 -4.31
CA SER A 39 2.28 3.68 -4.61
C SER A 39 1.48 2.63 -5.39
N LEU A 40 2.11 1.89 -6.30
CA LEU A 40 1.48 0.76 -7.00
C LEU A 40 1.16 -0.40 -6.06
N VAL A 41 2.05 -0.72 -5.10
CA VAL A 41 1.80 -1.76 -4.09
C VAL A 41 0.61 -1.40 -3.20
N ILE A 42 0.51 -0.13 -2.78
CA ILE A 42 -0.65 0.36 -2.03
C ILE A 42 -1.92 0.26 -2.87
N MET A 43 -1.88 0.70 -4.13
CA MET A 43 -3.01 0.62 -5.06
C MET A 43 -3.52 -0.83 -5.18
N ALA A 44 -2.60 -1.79 -5.39
CA ALA A 44 -2.93 -3.20 -5.49
C ALA A 44 -3.56 -3.73 -4.18
N THR A 45 -3.03 -3.31 -3.03
CA THR A 45 -3.59 -3.68 -1.72
C THR A 45 -4.98 -3.09 -1.54
N ILE A 46 -5.23 -1.86 -1.99
CA ILE A 46 -6.55 -1.21 -1.92
C ILE A 46 -7.57 -1.93 -2.80
N LEU A 47 -7.15 -2.50 -3.92
CA LEU A 47 -8.01 -3.25 -4.85
C LEU A 47 -8.43 -4.64 -4.33
N TYR A 48 -7.72 -5.20 -3.33
CA TYR A 48 -8.02 -6.52 -2.77
C TYR A 48 -9.50 -6.77 -2.41
N PRO A 49 -10.20 -5.90 -1.64
CA PRO A 49 -11.62 -6.10 -1.33
C PRO A 49 -12.50 -6.08 -2.57
N ILE A 50 -12.17 -5.31 -3.61
CA ILE A 50 -12.94 -5.29 -4.86
C ILE A 50 -12.81 -6.65 -5.55
N ILE A 51 -11.60 -7.21 -5.60
CA ILE A 51 -11.35 -8.55 -6.14
C ILE A 51 -12.09 -9.62 -5.32
N TYR A 52 -12.07 -9.50 -3.98
CA TYR A 52 -12.77 -10.41 -3.08
C TYR A 52 -14.31 -10.33 -3.22
N LEU A 53 -14.86 -9.15 -3.52
CA LEU A 53 -16.31 -8.94 -3.67
C LEU A 53 -16.82 -9.27 -5.08
N LEU A 54 -15.99 -9.09 -6.12
CA LEU A 54 -16.31 -9.44 -7.50
C LEU A 54 -16.04 -10.91 -7.83
N GLY A 55 -15.12 -11.54 -7.08
CA GLY A 55 -14.90 -12.98 -7.14
C GLY A 55 -15.90 -13.72 -6.27
N GLU A 56 -17.08 -14.00 -6.82
CA GLU A 56 -17.63 -15.36 -6.68
C GLU A 56 -16.67 -16.36 -7.35
#